data_AF-A0A7V5G794-F1
#
_entry.id   AF-A0A7V5G794-F1
#
_cell.length_a   1.000
_cell.length_b   1.000
_cell.length_c   1.000
_cell.angle_alpha   90.00
_cell.angle_beta   90.00
_cell.angle_gamma   90.00
#
_symmetry.space_group_name_H-M   'P 1'
#
loop_
_entity.id
_entity.type
_entity.pdbx_description
1 polymer ?
#
loop_
_entity_poly.entity_id
_entity_poly.type
_entity_poly.pdbx_seq_one_letter_code
_entity_poly.pdbx_strand_id
1 'polypeptide(L)'
;MKLLCCNKIILILIFVFSFLSASDRYAFIYSKNIDDPFINFYDKVVVEADAIDDIYALRYPKKMVAYVSVGEIEPWRKTPTPYKKSWVISKNKTWNSLIADLTKPAYQNFLFQRVEKLYKRGYRNFFLDTMDAYHVTRKDKKLFQKQQKALISFVHKLHKKYPNSTIIINRGFEILEQIHKDINAIVAESLIGRYDNSNKSYKPVPKADREWLLSNFNKAHKYGLDAISIDYSNGSTKERIDIAKKIKQLGVIPYVTDGLLQNQGECEVERIRREVLVLFNKSIFKDKNEVYSDVHLIISMIVEHFGYIPILYDISTKDLPKSVNDRYHAVVVWSDGKTKNNEKLYNWTIDNISKGVNILFLRNFVFNPTDERVKKLGIKYIKNQNSILEKSHVIYYPPYKKYEIPASIDYEERLIQPVNSKKVLSAIYPNNQISTPLAITP
;
A
#
# COMPACT_ATOMS: atom_id res chain seq x y z
N MET A 1 4.80 -5.80 64.95
CA MET A 1 5.63 -5.72 63.72
C MET A 1 4.78 -6.28 62.58
N LYS A 2 4.04 -5.43 61.87
CA LYS A 2 4.45 -4.75 60.61
C LYS A 2 4.86 -5.77 59.54
N LEU A 3 3.93 -6.16 58.67
CA LEU A 3 4.17 -6.61 57.27
C LEU A 3 2.84 -7.02 56.58
N LEU A 4 1.77 -6.21 56.67
CA LEU A 4 0.52 -6.47 55.92
C LEU A 4 -0.11 -5.22 55.28
N CYS A 5 0.66 -4.13 55.12
CA CYS A 5 0.20 -2.92 54.41
C CYS A 5 0.84 -2.68 53.03
N CYS A 6 1.83 -3.48 52.60
CA CYS A 6 2.53 -3.23 51.32
C CYS A 6 1.82 -3.79 50.07
N ASN A 7 0.79 -4.63 50.21
CA ASN A 7 0.17 -5.26 49.03
C ASN A 7 -0.90 -4.43 48.32
N LYS A 8 -1.46 -3.39 48.96
CA LYS A 8 -2.39 -2.46 48.29
C LYS A 8 -1.67 -1.36 47.50
N ILE A 9 -0.45 -0.98 47.89
CA ILE A 9 0.33 0.06 47.20
C ILE A 9 0.93 -0.48 45.89
N ILE A 10 1.33 -1.76 45.85
CA ILE A 10 1.85 -2.40 44.63
C ILE A 10 0.75 -2.60 43.57
N LEU A 11 -0.50 -2.89 43.99
CA LEU A 11 -1.62 -3.01 43.04
C LEU A 11 -2.05 -1.64 42.46
N ILE A 12 -1.87 -0.55 43.22
CA ILE A 12 -2.10 0.82 42.74
C ILE A 12 -0.96 1.28 41.82
N LEU A 13 0.30 0.88 42.08
CA LEU A 13 1.42 1.20 41.18
C LEU A 13 1.34 0.50 39.81
N ILE A 14 0.73 -0.69 39.73
CA ILE A 14 0.51 -1.38 38.44
C ILE A 14 -0.59 -0.71 37.59
N PHE A 15 -1.49 0.06 38.21
CA PHE A 15 -2.47 0.86 37.47
C PHE A 15 -1.96 2.26 37.05
N VAL A 16 -0.84 2.73 37.60
CA VAL A 16 -0.29 4.06 37.31
C VAL A 16 0.75 4.03 36.19
N PHE A 17 1.30 2.87 35.84
CA PHE A 17 2.20 2.72 34.70
C PHE A 17 1.51 2.01 33.54
N SER A 18 1.28 2.77 32.46
CA SER A 18 0.89 2.37 31.08
C SER A 18 -0.46 2.88 30.59
N PHE A 19 -0.73 4.18 30.73
CA PHE A 19 -1.44 4.92 29.68
C PHE A 19 -0.43 5.64 28.77
N LEU A 20 0.62 4.93 28.35
CA LEU A 20 1.23 5.24 27.06
C LEU A 20 0.23 4.71 26.04
N SER A 21 -0.78 5.52 25.71
CA SER A 21 -1.66 5.23 24.58
C SER A 21 -0.76 5.06 23.37
N ALA A 22 -0.80 3.87 22.76
CA ALA A 22 -0.23 3.72 21.43
C ALA A 22 -0.87 4.80 20.54
N SER A 23 -0.06 5.47 19.71
CA SER A 23 -0.61 6.44 18.76
C SER A 23 -1.50 5.72 17.76
N ASP A 24 -2.61 6.34 17.39
CA ASP A 24 -3.45 5.88 16.30
C ASP A 24 -2.62 5.71 15.02
N ARG A 25 -2.98 4.69 14.23
CA ARG A 25 -2.36 4.41 12.94
C ARG A 25 -3.27 4.87 11.83
N TYR A 26 -2.71 5.68 10.94
CA TYR A 26 -3.42 6.27 9.81
C TYR A 26 -2.88 5.69 8.50
N ALA A 27 -3.80 5.45 7.56
CA ALA A 27 -3.48 5.05 6.20
C ALA A 27 -4.16 5.94 5.17
N PHE A 28 -3.55 6.04 3.99
CA PHE A 28 -4.03 6.84 2.86
C PHE A 28 -3.95 6.00 1.58
N ILE A 29 -5.08 5.82 0.90
CA ILE A 29 -5.13 5.04 -0.34
C ILE A 29 -6.23 5.54 -1.27
N TYR A 30 -5.85 5.97 -2.48
CA TYR A 30 -6.74 6.54 -3.49
C TYR A 30 -6.99 5.59 -4.67
N SER A 31 -6.71 4.31 -4.48
CA SER A 31 -6.93 3.27 -5.49
C SER A 31 -7.87 2.18 -4.98
N LYS A 32 -8.20 1.25 -5.89
CA LYS A 32 -8.96 0.02 -5.59
C LYS A 32 -8.15 -1.04 -4.83
N ASN A 33 -6.86 -0.79 -4.56
CA ASN A 33 -5.98 -1.75 -3.90
C ASN A 33 -6.20 -1.77 -2.38
N ILE A 34 -7.44 -1.94 -1.95
CA ILE A 34 -7.87 -1.92 -0.55
C ILE A 34 -8.61 -3.22 -0.23
N ASP A 35 -8.37 -3.75 0.97
CA ASP A 35 -8.94 -4.99 1.47
C ASP A 35 -9.17 -4.94 2.98
N ASP A 36 -9.90 -5.94 3.50
CA ASP A 36 -10.21 -6.06 4.92
C ASP A 36 -8.95 -6.17 5.81
N PRO A 37 -7.92 -6.97 5.46
CA PRO A 37 -6.68 -7.03 6.24
C PRO A 37 -5.98 -5.67 6.38
N PHE A 38 -5.92 -4.88 5.31
CA PHE A 38 -5.38 -3.52 5.33
C PHE A 38 -6.21 -2.62 6.24
N ILE A 39 -7.52 -2.55 6.03
CA ILE A 39 -8.40 -1.67 6.82
C ILE A 39 -8.36 -2.03 8.32
N ASN A 40 -8.36 -3.32 8.64
CA ASN A 40 -8.33 -3.76 10.03
C ASN A 40 -7.00 -3.46 10.72
N PHE A 41 -5.91 -3.37 9.96
CA PHE A 41 -4.61 -2.99 10.49
C PHE A 41 -4.50 -1.49 10.84
N TYR A 42 -5.36 -0.60 10.34
CA TYR A 42 -5.27 0.83 10.67
C TYR A 42 -6.46 1.29 11.53
N ASP A 43 -6.28 2.37 12.29
CA ASP A 43 -7.32 2.98 13.13
C ASP A 43 -8.17 3.95 12.30
N LYS A 44 -7.54 4.61 11.32
CA LYS A 44 -8.19 5.44 10.30
C LYS A 44 -7.63 5.15 8.91
N VAL A 45 -8.51 5.09 7.91
CA VAL A 45 -8.12 4.88 6.50
C VAL A 45 -8.77 5.96 5.64
N VAL A 46 -7.95 6.87 5.14
CA VAL A 46 -8.33 7.94 4.21
C VAL A 46 -8.39 7.40 2.80
N VAL A 47 -9.52 7.61 2.14
CA VAL A 47 -9.80 7.04 0.82
C VAL A 47 -10.42 8.03 -0.16
N GLU A 48 -10.11 7.85 -1.43
CA GLU A 48 -10.91 8.41 -2.52
C GLU A 48 -12.18 7.57 -2.66
N ALA A 49 -13.27 8.07 -2.08
CA ALA A 49 -14.54 7.35 -2.03
C ALA A 49 -15.07 6.97 -3.42
N ASP A 50 -14.83 7.78 -4.47
CA ASP A 50 -15.31 7.45 -5.81
C ASP A 50 -14.50 6.32 -6.50
N ALA A 51 -13.35 5.93 -5.93
CA ALA A 51 -12.51 4.86 -6.46
C ALA A 51 -12.85 3.48 -5.87
N ILE A 52 -13.45 3.41 -4.69
CA ILE A 52 -13.66 2.18 -3.92
C ILE A 52 -15.14 1.84 -3.71
N ASP A 53 -15.41 0.61 -3.29
CA ASP A 53 -16.77 0.15 -2.96
C ASP A 53 -17.24 0.72 -1.62
N ASP A 54 -18.49 1.19 -1.57
CA ASP A 54 -19.12 1.77 -0.37
C ASP A 54 -19.31 0.74 0.76
N ILE A 55 -19.22 -0.57 0.46
CA ILE A 55 -19.29 -1.64 1.47
C ILE A 55 -18.26 -1.43 2.59
N TYR A 56 -17.09 -0.88 2.29
CA TYR A 56 -16.07 -0.63 3.31
C TYR A 56 -16.48 0.48 4.27
N ALA A 57 -17.14 1.54 3.77
CA ALA A 57 -17.67 2.61 4.61
C ALA A 57 -18.81 2.11 5.50
N LEU A 58 -19.66 1.22 4.99
CA LEU A 58 -20.75 0.60 5.75
C LEU A 58 -20.24 -0.39 6.81
N ARG A 59 -19.21 -1.19 6.49
CA ARG A 59 -18.63 -2.19 7.39
C ARG A 59 -17.74 -1.56 8.47
N TYR A 60 -16.99 -0.51 8.13
CA TYR A 60 -16.04 0.15 9.03
C TYR A 60 -16.28 1.66 9.18
N PRO A 61 -17.50 2.10 9.58
CA PRO A 61 -17.87 3.51 9.58
C PRO A 61 -17.00 4.38 10.51
N LYS A 62 -16.41 3.80 11.56
CA LYS A 62 -15.50 4.50 12.48
C LYS A 62 -14.08 4.67 11.92
N LYS A 63 -13.65 3.83 10.98
CA LYS A 63 -12.29 3.81 10.42
C LYS A 63 -12.20 4.57 9.09
N MET A 64 -13.22 4.43 8.24
CA MET A 64 -13.18 5.02 6.90
C MET A 64 -13.34 6.54 6.96
N VAL A 65 -12.41 7.24 6.30
CA VAL A 65 -12.34 8.70 6.20
C VAL A 65 -12.39 9.08 4.73
N ALA A 66 -13.40 9.85 4.32
CA ALA A 66 -13.55 10.24 2.92
C ALA A 66 -12.74 11.48 2.58
N TYR A 67 -11.97 11.42 1.49
CA TYR A 67 -11.28 12.56 0.89
C TYR A 67 -12.26 13.62 0.36
N VAL A 68 -12.00 14.88 0.70
CA VAL A 68 -12.69 16.06 0.17
C VAL A 68 -11.67 17.17 -0.10
N SER A 69 -11.44 17.51 -1.37
CA SER A 69 -10.68 18.71 -1.71
C SER A 69 -11.51 19.96 -1.41
N VAL A 70 -11.04 20.82 -0.50
CA VAL A 70 -11.79 22.00 -0.04
C VAL A 70 -11.37 23.26 -0.80
N GLY A 71 -10.06 23.47 -0.97
CA GLY A 71 -9.51 24.63 -1.64
C GLY A 71 -9.52 24.52 -3.17
N GLU A 72 -9.71 23.32 -3.72
CA GLU A 72 -9.68 23.08 -5.16
C GLU A 72 -10.90 22.32 -5.67
N ILE A 73 -11.31 22.65 -6.90
CA ILE A 73 -12.30 21.94 -7.69
C ILE A 73 -11.56 20.95 -8.59
N GLU A 74 -12.06 19.71 -8.63
CA GLU A 74 -11.56 18.62 -9.47
C GLU A 74 -12.54 18.40 -10.65
N PRO A 75 -12.28 18.99 -11.84
CA PRO A 75 -13.27 19.01 -12.92
C PRO A 75 -13.63 17.64 -13.49
N TRP A 76 -12.79 16.63 -13.27
CA TRP A 76 -13.02 15.25 -13.71
C TRP A 76 -14.00 14.49 -12.82
N ARG A 77 -14.32 14.99 -11.62
CA ARG A 77 -15.19 14.29 -10.67
C ARG A 77 -16.63 14.27 -11.19
N LYS A 78 -17.24 13.08 -11.20
CA LYS A 78 -18.65 12.91 -11.62
C LYS A 78 -19.59 13.43 -10.53
N THR A 79 -20.11 14.65 -10.71
CA THR A 79 -21.07 15.30 -9.82
C THR A 79 -22.34 15.68 -10.58
N PRO A 80 -23.54 15.52 -9.99
CA PRO A 80 -24.79 15.99 -10.61
C PRO A 80 -24.85 17.52 -10.68
N THR A 81 -24.17 18.21 -9.77
CA THR A 81 -24.09 19.68 -9.76
C THR A 81 -22.81 20.09 -10.48
N PRO A 82 -22.86 20.75 -11.65
CA PRO A 82 -21.66 21.28 -12.30
C PRO A 82 -21.11 22.47 -11.50
N TYR A 83 -19.78 22.63 -11.52
CA TYR A 83 -19.15 23.80 -10.93
C TYR A 83 -19.35 25.05 -11.80
N LYS A 84 -19.35 26.25 -11.18
CA LYS A 84 -19.44 27.51 -11.91
C LYS A 84 -18.07 28.16 -12.06
N LYS A 85 -17.75 28.67 -13.26
CA LYS A 85 -16.50 29.39 -13.55
C LYS A 85 -16.27 30.59 -12.62
N SER A 86 -17.34 31.23 -12.14
CA SER A 86 -17.30 32.35 -11.19
C SER A 86 -16.72 32.00 -9.81
N TRP A 87 -16.50 30.71 -9.51
CA TRP A 87 -15.88 30.25 -8.28
C TRP A 87 -14.37 30.07 -8.43
N VAL A 88 -13.80 30.19 -9.62
CA VAL A 88 -12.40 29.85 -9.89
C VAL A 88 -11.51 31.08 -9.73
N ILE A 89 -10.48 30.98 -8.90
CA ILE A 89 -9.44 32.00 -8.71
C ILE A 89 -8.26 31.75 -9.65
N SER A 90 -7.83 30.50 -9.74
CA SER A 90 -6.62 30.12 -10.49
C SER A 90 -6.68 28.65 -10.91
N LYS A 91 -5.65 28.18 -11.62
CA LYS A 91 -5.48 26.79 -12.03
C LYS A 91 -4.24 26.19 -11.37
N ASN A 92 -4.36 24.97 -10.89
CA ASN A 92 -3.22 24.17 -10.46
C ASN A 92 -2.85 23.20 -11.58
N LYS A 93 -1.82 23.55 -12.35
CA LYS A 93 -1.42 22.77 -13.54
C LYS A 93 -0.90 21.38 -13.20
N THR A 94 -0.28 21.22 -12.02
CA THR A 94 0.31 19.95 -11.58
C THR A 94 -0.73 18.86 -11.40
N TRP A 95 -1.91 19.23 -10.89
CA TRP A 95 -3.02 18.30 -10.61
C TRP A 95 -4.21 18.45 -11.55
N ASN A 96 -4.11 19.35 -12.54
CA ASN A 96 -5.19 19.69 -13.47
C ASN A 96 -6.50 20.15 -12.78
N SER A 97 -6.38 20.71 -11.57
CA SER A 97 -7.47 21.20 -10.73
C SER A 97 -7.60 22.73 -10.79
N LEU A 98 -8.68 23.26 -10.22
CA LEU A 98 -8.99 24.69 -10.21
C LEU A 98 -9.05 25.21 -8.78
N ILE A 99 -8.23 26.20 -8.44
CA ILE A 99 -8.24 26.80 -7.09
C ILE A 99 -9.50 27.64 -6.95
N ALA A 100 -10.28 27.38 -5.89
CA ALA A 100 -11.62 27.91 -5.71
C ALA A 100 -11.69 29.07 -4.72
N ASP A 101 -12.72 29.90 -4.89
CA ASP A 101 -13.06 31.03 -4.02
C ASP A 101 -14.04 30.59 -2.93
N LEU A 102 -13.50 30.28 -1.75
CA LEU A 102 -14.28 29.90 -0.57
C LEU A 102 -15.18 31.02 -0.04
N THR A 103 -14.95 32.28 -0.44
CA THR A 103 -15.80 33.40 -0.05
C THR A 103 -17.17 33.36 -0.73
N LYS A 104 -17.33 32.54 -1.79
CA LYS A 104 -18.62 32.36 -2.48
C LYS A 104 -19.50 31.36 -1.71
N PRO A 105 -20.67 31.76 -1.18
CA PRO A 105 -21.57 30.83 -0.50
C PRO A 105 -22.02 29.66 -1.37
N ALA A 106 -22.20 29.89 -2.67
CA ALA A 106 -22.56 28.85 -3.62
C ALA A 106 -21.48 27.74 -3.75
N TYR A 107 -20.20 28.09 -3.60
CA TYR A 107 -19.12 27.10 -3.59
C TYR A 107 -19.08 26.31 -2.27
N GLN A 108 -19.29 26.97 -1.12
CA GLN A 108 -19.45 26.25 0.15
C GLN A 108 -20.62 25.27 0.11
N ASN A 109 -21.75 25.66 -0.48
CA ASN A 109 -22.90 24.78 -0.66
C ASN A 109 -22.57 23.58 -1.56
N PHE A 110 -21.77 23.79 -2.62
CA PHE A 110 -21.27 22.70 -3.46
C PHE A 110 -20.41 21.70 -2.67
N LEU A 111 -19.53 22.18 -1.78
CA LEU A 111 -18.76 21.32 -0.87
C LEU A 111 -19.67 20.54 0.09
N PHE A 112 -20.68 21.19 0.68
CA PHE A 112 -21.63 20.52 1.57
C PHE A 112 -22.46 19.45 0.85
N GLN A 113 -22.84 19.66 -0.40
CA GLN A 113 -23.50 18.62 -1.21
C GLN A 113 -22.62 17.39 -1.39
N ARG A 114 -21.30 17.58 -1.61
CA ARG A 114 -20.33 16.48 -1.68
C ARG A 114 -20.27 15.73 -0.36
N VAL A 115 -20.13 16.43 0.77
CA VAL A 115 -20.08 15.82 2.11
C VAL A 115 -21.38 15.06 2.41
N GLU A 116 -22.55 15.63 2.11
CA GLU A 116 -23.84 14.97 2.29
C GLU A 116 -23.97 13.70 1.46
N LYS A 117 -23.49 13.71 0.21
CA LYS A 117 -23.46 12.51 -0.64
C LYS A 117 -22.58 11.43 -0.02
N LEU A 118 -21.39 11.78 0.47
CA LEU A 118 -20.50 10.84 1.14
C LEU A 118 -21.12 10.28 2.42
N TYR A 119 -21.80 11.12 3.20
CA TYR A 119 -22.51 10.69 4.41
C TYR A 119 -23.61 9.68 4.09
N LYS A 120 -24.39 9.91 3.03
CA LYS A 120 -25.42 8.96 2.53
C LYS A 120 -24.82 7.63 2.06
N ARG A 121 -23.56 7.62 1.62
CA ARG A 121 -22.81 6.41 1.21
C ARG A 121 -22.20 5.63 2.39
N GLY A 122 -22.42 6.07 3.63
CA GLY A 122 -21.97 5.37 4.84
C GLY A 122 -20.75 5.98 5.51
N TYR A 123 -20.06 6.94 4.88
CA TYR A 123 -18.92 7.61 5.51
C TYR A 123 -19.36 8.46 6.69
N ARG A 124 -18.54 8.47 7.76
CA ARG A 124 -18.77 9.27 8.96
C ARG A 124 -17.62 10.19 9.32
N ASN A 125 -16.51 10.12 8.60
CA ASN A 125 -15.30 10.90 8.87
C ASN A 125 -14.80 11.52 7.57
N PHE A 126 -14.10 12.66 7.66
CA PHE A 126 -13.70 13.45 6.50
C PHE A 126 -12.25 13.91 6.59
N PHE A 127 -11.55 13.80 5.46
CA PHE A 127 -10.21 14.33 5.27
C PHE A 127 -10.31 15.53 4.33
N LEU A 128 -10.00 16.71 4.85
CA LEU A 128 -10.09 17.98 4.15
C LEU A 128 -8.73 18.31 3.55
N ASP A 129 -8.62 18.19 2.24
CA ASP A 129 -7.40 18.47 1.50
C ASP A 129 -7.39 19.88 0.92
N THR A 130 -6.23 20.29 0.42
CA THR A 130 -5.98 21.59 -0.24
C THR A 130 -6.32 22.80 0.64
N MET A 131 -6.16 22.65 1.96
CA MET A 131 -6.47 23.69 2.94
C MET A 131 -5.56 24.91 2.81
N ASP A 132 -4.46 24.83 2.09
CA ASP A 132 -3.50 25.90 1.81
C ASP A 132 -3.58 26.44 0.36
N ALA A 133 -4.51 25.96 -0.48
CA ALA A 133 -4.62 26.39 -1.88
C ALA A 133 -4.86 27.92 -2.03
N TYR A 134 -5.47 28.54 -1.01
CA TYR A 134 -5.71 29.99 -0.97
C TYR A 134 -4.41 30.82 -0.92
N HIS A 135 -3.24 30.20 -0.68
CA HIS A 135 -1.94 30.87 -0.73
C HIS A 135 -1.64 31.48 -2.11
N VAL A 136 -2.31 31.05 -3.17
CA VAL A 136 -2.23 31.71 -4.49
C VAL A 136 -2.64 33.19 -4.43
N THR A 137 -3.47 33.58 -3.46
CA THR A 137 -3.93 34.97 -3.29
C THR A 137 -3.05 35.80 -2.35
N ARG A 138 -1.91 35.28 -1.87
CA ARG A 138 -1.07 35.94 -0.83
C ARG A 138 -0.61 37.36 -1.18
N LYS A 139 -0.53 37.70 -2.47
CA LYS A 139 -0.21 39.06 -2.94
C LYS A 139 -1.34 40.06 -2.65
N ASP A 140 -2.60 39.62 -2.67
CA ASP A 140 -3.75 40.41 -2.24
C ASP A 140 -4.08 40.06 -0.78
N LYS A 141 -3.55 40.84 0.15
CA LYS A 141 -3.74 40.64 1.59
C LYS A 141 -5.21 40.62 2.00
N LYS A 142 -6.08 41.42 1.36
CA LYS A 142 -7.51 41.49 1.68
C LYS A 142 -8.21 40.22 1.24
N LEU A 143 -7.95 39.75 0.01
CA LEU A 143 -8.51 38.50 -0.49
C LEU A 143 -7.99 37.29 0.30
N PHE A 144 -6.69 37.24 0.60
CA PHE A 144 -6.08 36.18 1.40
C PHE A 144 -6.76 36.03 2.78
N GLN A 145 -6.96 37.13 3.51
CA GLN A 145 -7.67 37.11 4.79
C GLN A 145 -9.14 36.70 4.65
N LYS A 146 -9.82 37.12 3.56
CA LYS A 146 -11.20 36.70 3.30
C LYS A 146 -11.29 35.19 3.02
N GLN A 147 -10.33 34.61 2.29
CA GLN A 147 -10.26 33.16 2.07
C GLN A 147 -10.05 32.42 3.39
N GLN A 148 -9.12 32.88 4.25
CA GLN A 148 -8.89 32.28 5.57
C GLN A 148 -10.17 32.28 6.43
N LYS A 149 -10.84 33.43 6.54
CA LYS A 149 -12.10 33.54 7.29
C LYS A 149 -13.19 32.63 6.73
N ALA A 150 -13.27 32.51 5.39
CA ALA A 150 -14.23 31.63 4.74
C ALA A 150 -13.93 30.15 5.01
N LEU A 151 -12.65 29.74 4.99
CA LEU A 151 -12.20 28.40 5.30
C LEU A 151 -12.49 28.02 6.77
N ILE A 152 -12.15 28.91 7.71
CA ILE A 152 -12.48 28.76 9.14
C ILE A 152 -13.99 28.58 9.32
N SER A 153 -14.80 29.44 8.68
CA SER A 153 -16.25 29.35 8.73
C SER A 153 -16.78 28.02 8.18
N PHE A 154 -16.18 27.51 7.10
CA PHE A 154 -16.55 26.22 6.53
C PHE A 154 -16.27 25.07 7.52
N VAL A 155 -15.09 25.04 8.15
CA VAL A 155 -14.70 24.00 9.11
C VAL A 155 -15.64 23.99 10.33
N HIS A 156 -15.90 25.15 10.94
CA HIS A 156 -16.87 25.23 12.05
C HIS A 156 -18.27 24.74 11.66
N LYS A 157 -18.76 25.12 10.47
CA LYS A 157 -20.07 24.65 9.98
C LYS A 157 -20.09 23.14 9.75
N LEU A 158 -18.99 22.60 9.22
CA LEU A 158 -18.84 21.16 8.99
C LEU A 158 -18.87 20.38 10.32
N HIS A 159 -18.06 20.79 11.30
CA HIS A 159 -18.05 20.18 12.63
C HIS A 159 -19.40 20.31 13.33
N LYS A 160 -20.03 21.50 13.30
CA LYS A 160 -21.37 21.69 13.86
C LYS A 160 -22.42 20.78 13.23
N LYS A 161 -22.34 20.53 11.92
CA LYS A 161 -23.28 19.66 11.20
C LYS A 161 -23.02 18.18 11.45
N TYR A 162 -21.76 17.80 11.65
CA TYR A 162 -21.34 16.42 11.91
C TYR A 162 -20.43 16.33 13.14
N PRO A 163 -20.95 16.58 14.35
CA PRO A 163 -20.13 16.74 15.56
C PRO A 163 -19.40 15.47 16.00
N ASN A 164 -19.87 14.30 15.57
CA ASN A 164 -19.26 13.01 15.88
C ASN A 164 -18.24 12.56 14.82
N SER A 165 -18.02 13.35 13.77
CA SER A 165 -17.06 13.01 12.72
C SER A 165 -15.63 13.22 13.19
N THR A 166 -14.75 12.28 12.88
CA THR A 166 -13.32 12.58 12.85
C THR A 166 -13.05 13.47 11.63
N ILE A 167 -12.51 14.68 11.88
CA ILE A 167 -12.10 15.62 10.83
C ILE A 167 -10.57 15.70 10.84
N ILE A 168 -9.97 15.31 9.73
CA ILE A 168 -8.53 15.36 9.49
C ILE A 168 -8.28 16.41 8.42
N ILE A 169 -7.25 17.24 8.54
CA ILE A 169 -6.93 18.27 7.55
C ILE A 169 -5.53 18.08 6.97
N ASN A 170 -5.33 18.34 5.67
CA ASN A 170 -3.99 18.43 5.07
C ASN A 170 -3.52 19.88 5.12
N ARG A 171 -2.46 20.16 5.89
CA ARG A 171 -1.89 21.50 6.10
C ARG A 171 -2.93 22.47 6.68
N GLY A 172 -2.92 23.74 6.26
CA GLY A 172 -3.76 24.79 6.85
C GLY A 172 -3.26 25.29 8.21
N PHE A 173 -1.95 25.26 8.45
CA PHE A 173 -1.34 25.61 9.74
C PHE A 173 -1.65 27.04 10.21
N GLU A 174 -1.88 27.97 9.28
CA GLU A 174 -2.16 29.38 9.56
C GLU A 174 -3.52 29.63 10.23
N ILE A 175 -4.45 28.68 10.11
CA ILE A 175 -5.79 28.79 10.68
C ILE A 175 -6.01 27.85 11.88
N LEU A 176 -4.95 27.16 12.32
CA LEU A 176 -5.04 26.08 13.29
C LEU A 176 -5.56 26.56 14.65
N GLU A 177 -5.10 27.72 15.11
CA GLU A 177 -5.56 28.34 16.35
C GLU A 177 -7.08 28.55 16.37
N GLN A 178 -7.70 28.81 15.22
CA GLN A 178 -9.13 29.07 15.15
C GLN A 178 -9.96 27.79 15.05
N ILE A 179 -9.42 26.71 14.49
CA ILE A 179 -10.18 25.48 14.18
C ILE A 179 -9.78 24.25 14.99
N HIS A 180 -8.75 24.33 15.85
CA HIS A 180 -8.20 23.13 16.49
C HIS A 180 -9.21 22.36 17.37
N LYS A 181 -10.31 22.99 17.80
CA LYS A 181 -11.38 22.34 18.57
C LYS A 181 -12.38 21.58 17.69
N ASP A 182 -12.38 21.83 16.39
CA ASP A 182 -13.31 21.26 15.41
C ASP A 182 -12.69 20.09 14.61
N ILE A 183 -11.41 19.81 14.82
CA ILE A 183 -10.62 18.81 14.09
C ILE A 183 -9.90 17.87 15.05
N ASN A 184 -9.43 16.74 14.54
CA ASN A 184 -8.77 15.69 15.33
C ASN A 184 -7.30 15.51 14.97
N ALA A 185 -6.94 15.74 13.70
CA ALA A 185 -5.61 15.48 13.20
C ALA A 185 -5.23 16.43 12.07
N ILE A 186 -3.92 16.65 11.93
CA ILE A 186 -3.31 17.36 10.82
C ILE A 186 -2.31 16.47 10.09
N VAL A 187 -2.35 16.54 8.78
CA VAL A 187 -1.49 15.82 7.85
C VAL A 187 -0.61 16.83 7.12
N ALA A 188 0.61 16.44 6.79
CA ALA A 188 1.41 17.14 5.79
C ALA A 188 2.39 16.21 5.06
N GLU A 189 2.91 16.72 3.96
CA GLU A 189 3.76 15.99 3.01
C GLU A 189 5.01 16.84 2.75
N SER A 190 6.23 16.43 3.11
CA SER A 190 6.67 15.19 3.77
C SER A 190 7.87 15.50 4.67
N LEU A 191 8.33 14.56 5.52
CA LEU A 191 9.46 14.79 6.43
C LEU A 191 10.81 14.26 5.92
N ILE A 192 10.83 13.10 5.28
CA ILE A 192 12.04 12.37 4.87
C ILE A 192 12.11 12.26 3.35
N GLY A 193 11.11 11.64 2.72
CA GLY A 193 11.01 11.40 1.28
C GLY A 193 9.79 12.09 0.69
N ARG A 194 10.01 12.89 -0.35
CA ARG A 194 8.95 13.57 -1.12
C ARG A 194 8.84 13.02 -2.53
N TYR A 195 7.65 13.13 -3.10
CA TYR A 195 7.40 12.84 -4.50
C TYR A 195 7.25 14.14 -5.29
N ASP A 196 8.03 14.28 -6.35
CA ASP A 196 7.94 15.37 -7.32
C ASP A 196 7.02 14.92 -8.45
N ASN A 197 5.75 15.32 -8.41
CA ASN A 197 4.74 14.91 -9.40
C ASN A 197 5.05 15.42 -10.82
N SER A 198 5.70 16.58 -10.94
CA SER A 198 6.07 17.15 -12.25
C SER A 198 7.12 16.30 -12.96
N ASN A 199 8.13 15.83 -12.21
CA ASN A 199 9.22 15.02 -12.73
C ASN A 199 9.05 13.51 -12.51
N LYS A 200 7.95 13.09 -11.87
CA LYS A 200 7.65 11.71 -11.47
C LYS A 200 8.81 11.02 -10.75
N SER A 201 9.41 11.72 -9.80
CA SER A 201 10.66 11.29 -9.13
C SER A 201 10.57 11.40 -7.61
N TYR A 202 11.28 10.52 -6.91
CA TYR A 202 11.40 10.53 -5.46
C TYR A 202 12.66 11.31 -5.07
N LYS A 203 12.53 12.21 -4.10
CA LYS A 203 13.63 13.08 -3.65
C LYS A 203 13.64 13.17 -2.12
N PRO A 204 14.81 13.37 -1.50
CA PRO A 204 14.84 13.72 -0.08
C PRO A 204 14.18 15.08 0.16
N VAL A 205 13.59 15.24 1.34
CA VAL A 205 13.08 16.52 1.82
C VAL A 205 14.25 17.38 2.31
N PRO A 206 14.40 18.63 1.82
CA PRO A 206 15.42 19.57 2.30
C PRO A 206 15.33 19.81 3.81
N LYS A 207 16.47 20.06 4.45
CA LYS A 207 16.54 20.25 5.91
C LYS A 207 15.64 21.40 6.40
N ALA A 208 15.67 22.55 5.71
CA ALA A 208 14.86 23.71 6.07
C ALA A 208 13.34 23.41 6.01
N ASP A 209 12.89 22.71 4.97
CA ASP A 209 11.48 22.32 4.81
C ASP A 209 11.05 21.36 5.94
N ARG A 210 11.93 20.41 6.30
CA ARG A 210 11.70 19.48 7.40
C ARG A 210 11.60 20.18 8.75
N GLU A 211 12.51 21.09 9.05
CA GLU A 211 12.50 21.86 10.31
C GLU A 211 11.27 22.76 10.41
N TRP A 212 10.91 23.41 9.29
CA TRP A 212 9.67 24.19 9.21
C TRP A 212 8.44 23.32 9.48
N LEU A 213 8.38 22.12 8.89
CA LEU A 213 7.24 21.23 9.06
C LEU A 213 7.15 20.67 10.50
N LEU A 214 8.28 20.26 11.08
CA LEU A 214 8.34 19.83 12.49
C LEU A 214 7.88 20.92 13.45
N SER A 215 8.26 22.18 13.20
CA SER A 215 7.79 23.32 14.01
C SER A 215 6.26 23.44 13.97
N ASN A 216 5.63 23.21 12.82
CA ASN A 216 4.17 23.23 12.70
C ASN A 216 3.49 22.02 13.34
N PHE A 217 4.07 20.82 13.23
CA PHE A 217 3.57 19.65 13.97
C PHE A 217 3.67 19.84 15.49
N ASN A 218 4.74 20.45 15.98
CA ASN A 218 4.86 20.82 17.40
C ASN A 218 3.77 21.80 17.86
N LYS A 219 3.32 22.73 16.98
CA LYS A 219 2.16 23.59 17.29
C LYS A 219 0.88 22.78 17.35
N ALA A 220 0.68 21.84 16.42
CA ALA A 220 -0.50 20.97 16.41
C ALA A 220 -0.62 20.11 17.68
N HIS A 221 0.51 19.57 18.16
CA HIS A 221 0.54 18.83 19.43
C HIS A 221 0.13 19.68 20.63
N LYS A 222 0.50 20.98 20.66
CA LYS A 222 0.05 21.90 21.73
C LYS A 222 -1.47 22.09 21.74
N TYR A 223 -2.14 21.87 20.62
CA TYR A 223 -3.59 21.89 20.52
C TYR A 223 -4.24 20.51 20.75
N GLY A 224 -3.46 19.48 21.09
CA GLY A 224 -3.96 18.12 21.32
C GLY A 224 -4.28 17.35 20.04
N LEU A 225 -3.72 17.77 18.90
CA LEU A 225 -3.97 17.14 17.62
C LEU A 225 -2.93 16.06 17.31
N ASP A 226 -3.38 15.01 16.63
CA ASP A 226 -2.49 14.08 15.97
C ASP A 226 -1.77 14.79 14.81
N ALA A 227 -0.45 14.61 14.75
CA ALA A 227 0.38 15.10 13.65
C ALA A 227 0.86 13.91 12.81
N ILE A 228 0.52 13.92 11.52
CA ILE A 228 0.75 12.80 10.60
C ILE A 228 1.59 13.28 9.43
N SER A 229 2.65 12.54 9.11
CA SER A 229 3.44 12.75 7.89
C SER A 229 3.12 11.66 6.88
N ILE A 230 2.71 12.07 5.68
CA ILE A 230 2.71 11.16 4.52
C ILE A 230 4.04 11.36 3.80
N ASP A 231 4.79 10.28 3.69
CA ASP A 231 6.10 10.23 3.06
C ASP A 231 6.10 9.26 1.89
N TYR A 232 7.00 9.51 0.94
CA TYR A 232 6.97 8.84 -0.36
C TYR A 232 8.24 8.06 -0.66
N SER A 233 8.08 6.79 -1.03
CA SER A 233 9.17 5.90 -1.45
C SER A 233 8.71 4.84 -2.45
N ASN A 234 9.49 4.65 -3.53
CA ASN A 234 9.40 3.51 -4.43
C ASN A 234 10.22 2.28 -3.98
N GLY A 235 10.80 2.36 -2.78
CA GLY A 235 11.58 1.30 -2.18
C GLY A 235 10.79 0.07 -1.74
N SER A 236 11.52 -0.91 -1.20
CA SER A 236 10.94 -2.13 -0.61
C SER A 236 10.08 -1.84 0.64
N THR A 237 9.30 -2.82 1.07
CA THR A 237 8.51 -2.74 2.32
C THR A 237 9.39 -2.43 3.53
N LYS A 238 10.56 -3.06 3.60
CA LYS A 238 11.55 -2.81 4.66
C LYS A 238 12.01 -1.35 4.68
N GLU A 239 12.35 -0.80 3.52
CA GLU A 239 12.78 0.60 3.40
C GLU A 239 11.69 1.58 3.84
N ARG A 240 10.42 1.31 3.49
CA ARG A 240 9.28 2.13 3.91
C ARG A 240 9.09 2.09 5.43
N ILE A 241 9.19 0.91 6.05
CA ILE A 241 9.14 0.75 7.51
C ILE A 241 10.30 1.49 8.19
N ASP A 242 11.51 1.45 7.62
CA ASP A 242 12.66 2.16 8.17
C ASP A 242 12.49 3.69 8.11
N ILE A 243 11.88 4.21 7.02
CA ILE A 243 11.48 5.62 6.95
C ILE A 243 10.42 5.94 8.00
N ALA A 244 9.40 5.08 8.14
CA ALA A 244 8.34 5.27 9.11
C ALA A 244 8.86 5.31 10.56
N LYS A 245 9.80 4.41 10.91
CA LYS A 245 10.48 4.42 12.22
C LYS A 245 11.23 5.72 12.47
N LYS A 246 11.92 6.28 11.47
CA LYS A 246 12.61 7.57 11.58
C LYS A 246 11.64 8.72 11.83
N ILE A 247 10.49 8.73 11.14
CA ILE A 247 9.44 9.73 11.36
C ILE A 247 8.84 9.60 12.75
N LYS A 248 8.58 8.36 13.21
CA LYS A 248 8.08 8.08 14.56
C LYS A 248 9.01 8.61 15.65
N GLN A 249 10.32 8.49 15.47
CA GLN A 249 11.33 9.04 16.39
C GLN A 249 11.30 10.57 16.47
N LEU A 250 10.76 11.26 15.47
CA LEU A 250 10.56 12.71 15.48
C LEU A 250 9.25 13.11 16.20
N GLY A 251 8.51 12.17 16.78
CA GLY A 251 7.25 12.41 17.48
C GLY A 251 6.02 12.50 16.55
N VAL A 252 6.17 12.17 15.27
CA VAL A 252 5.12 12.31 14.25
C VAL A 252 4.61 10.92 13.83
N ILE A 253 3.31 10.80 13.57
CA ILE A 253 2.71 9.54 13.11
C ILE A 253 3.07 9.31 11.63
N PRO A 254 3.71 8.18 11.27
CA PRO A 254 4.15 7.95 9.90
C PRO A 254 3.11 7.24 9.05
N TYR A 255 3.06 7.59 7.76
CA TYR A 255 2.56 6.72 6.72
C TYR A 255 3.42 6.86 5.46
N VAL A 256 4.03 5.76 4.99
CA VAL A 256 4.98 5.78 3.88
C VAL A 256 4.46 4.94 2.72
N THR A 257 4.27 5.54 1.54
CA THR A 257 3.70 4.86 0.36
C THR A 257 4.27 5.38 -0.96
N ASP A 258 3.68 5.02 -2.09
CA ASP A 258 4.03 5.57 -3.40
C ASP A 258 3.51 7.00 -3.60
N GLY A 259 4.14 7.74 -4.53
CA GLY A 259 3.87 9.16 -4.78
C GLY A 259 2.44 9.53 -5.18
N LEU A 260 1.59 8.55 -5.52
CA LEU A 260 0.22 8.77 -5.95
C LEU A 260 -0.81 8.10 -5.03
N LEU A 261 -0.39 7.59 -3.87
CA LEU A 261 -1.26 6.90 -2.91
C LEU A 261 -2.01 5.71 -3.54
N GLN A 262 -1.39 5.02 -4.49
CA GLN A 262 -2.02 3.93 -5.22
C GLN A 262 -1.79 2.55 -4.58
N ASN A 263 -0.76 2.42 -3.77
CA ASN A 263 -0.35 1.19 -3.13
C ASN A 263 -0.63 1.25 -1.63
N GLN A 264 -0.78 0.07 -1.01
CA GLN A 264 -0.86 -0.05 0.43
C GLN A 264 0.48 0.42 1.03
N GLY A 265 0.44 1.42 1.89
CA GLY A 265 1.61 1.97 2.56
C GLY A 265 1.95 1.26 3.87
N GLU A 266 3.07 1.67 4.46
CA GLU A 266 3.57 1.14 5.72
C GLU A 266 3.58 2.23 6.81
N CYS A 267 3.32 1.80 8.04
CA CYS A 267 3.71 2.54 9.25
C CYS A 267 4.99 1.95 9.86
N GLU A 268 5.32 2.32 11.09
CA GLU A 268 6.51 1.85 11.81
C GLU A 268 6.43 0.38 12.24
N VAL A 269 5.22 -0.20 12.18
CA VAL A 269 4.93 -1.60 12.53
C VAL A 269 4.69 -2.40 11.25
N GLU A 270 5.38 -3.53 11.13
CA GLU A 270 5.19 -4.42 9.99
C GLU A 270 3.84 -5.13 10.06
N ARG A 271 3.06 -5.05 8.98
CA ARG A 271 1.83 -5.81 8.82
C ARG A 271 2.14 -7.22 8.30
N ILE A 272 1.60 -8.23 8.97
CA ILE A 272 1.67 -9.62 8.49
C ILE A 272 0.74 -9.80 7.30
N ARG A 273 1.32 -9.93 6.10
CA ARG A 273 0.61 -10.27 4.86
C ARG A 273 0.34 -11.76 4.85
N ARG A 274 -0.92 -12.14 4.63
CA ARG A 274 -1.35 -13.55 4.55
C ARG A 274 -1.81 -13.97 3.17
N GLU A 275 -1.98 -13.03 2.24
CA GLU A 275 -2.41 -13.38 0.90
C GLU A 275 -1.23 -13.85 0.06
N VAL A 276 -1.40 -14.94 -0.69
CA VAL A 276 -0.42 -15.44 -1.66
C VAL A 276 -1.02 -15.29 -3.05
N LEU A 277 -0.38 -14.50 -3.90
CA LEU A 277 -0.83 -14.29 -5.27
C LEU A 277 -0.48 -15.50 -6.13
N VAL A 278 -1.47 -16.14 -6.75
CA VAL A 278 -1.26 -17.33 -7.58
C VAL A 278 -1.60 -17.00 -9.03
N LEU A 279 -0.57 -16.83 -9.86
CA LEU A 279 -0.71 -16.54 -11.29
C LEU A 279 -0.92 -17.84 -12.08
N PHE A 280 -1.99 -17.89 -12.85
CA PHE A 280 -2.34 -19.04 -13.69
C PHE A 280 -3.07 -18.62 -14.96
N ASN A 281 -3.01 -19.45 -16.00
CA ASN A 281 -3.76 -19.22 -17.24
C ASN A 281 -5.12 -19.93 -17.14
N LYS A 282 -6.21 -19.20 -16.92
CA LYS A 282 -7.54 -19.82 -16.81
C LYS A 282 -8.01 -20.47 -18.12
N SER A 283 -7.51 -19.99 -19.28
CA SER A 283 -7.99 -20.41 -20.60
C SER A 283 -7.63 -21.84 -21.01
N ILE A 284 -6.66 -22.47 -20.33
CA ILE A 284 -6.23 -23.85 -20.63
C ILE A 284 -7.05 -24.91 -19.89
N PHE A 285 -7.90 -24.51 -18.95
CA PHE A 285 -8.69 -25.44 -18.13
C PHE A 285 -10.09 -25.67 -18.71
N LYS A 286 -10.66 -26.83 -18.37
CA LYS A 286 -12.02 -27.22 -18.77
C LYS A 286 -13.02 -26.10 -18.46
N ASP A 287 -13.90 -25.83 -19.42
CA ASP A 287 -14.93 -24.78 -19.34
C ASP A 287 -14.39 -23.37 -19.03
N LYS A 288 -13.07 -23.16 -19.15
CA LYS A 288 -12.36 -21.96 -18.68
C LYS A 288 -12.72 -21.66 -17.22
N ASN A 289 -12.77 -22.68 -16.37
CA ASN A 289 -13.17 -22.54 -14.98
C ASN A 289 -12.00 -22.88 -14.04
N GLU A 290 -11.74 -21.98 -13.08
CA GLU A 290 -10.65 -22.12 -12.11
C GLU A 290 -10.82 -23.32 -11.17
N VAL A 291 -12.05 -23.81 -10.96
CA VAL A 291 -12.31 -24.98 -10.10
C VAL A 291 -11.63 -26.27 -10.62
N TYR A 292 -11.31 -26.33 -11.92
CA TYR A 292 -10.60 -27.47 -12.51
C TYR A 292 -9.09 -27.27 -12.61
N SER A 293 -8.57 -26.15 -12.10
CA SER A 293 -7.15 -25.82 -12.23
C SER A 293 -6.30 -26.46 -11.15
N ASP A 294 -5.08 -26.86 -11.50
CA ASP A 294 -4.08 -27.38 -10.55
C ASP A 294 -3.84 -26.37 -9.41
N VAL A 295 -3.91 -25.07 -9.69
CA VAL A 295 -3.75 -24.02 -8.67
C VAL A 295 -4.88 -24.01 -7.64
N HIS A 296 -6.10 -24.36 -8.04
CA HIS A 296 -7.23 -24.52 -7.13
C HIS A 296 -7.18 -25.87 -6.40
N LEU A 297 -6.99 -26.96 -7.14
CA LEU A 297 -7.10 -28.33 -6.62
C LEU A 297 -5.91 -28.73 -5.74
N ILE A 298 -4.73 -28.13 -5.92
CA ILE A 298 -3.50 -28.54 -5.25
C ILE A 298 -2.91 -27.39 -4.44
N ILE A 299 -2.49 -26.29 -5.09
CA ILE A 299 -1.74 -25.24 -4.38
C ILE A 299 -2.59 -24.53 -3.34
N SER A 300 -3.86 -24.20 -3.65
CA SER A 300 -4.74 -23.49 -2.72
C SER A 300 -4.84 -24.20 -1.37
N MET A 301 -5.06 -25.52 -1.38
CA MET A 301 -5.13 -26.32 -0.15
C MET A 301 -3.82 -26.26 0.66
N ILE A 302 -2.67 -26.29 0.00
CA ILE A 302 -1.35 -26.26 0.67
C ILE A 302 -1.15 -24.89 1.33
N VAL A 303 -1.39 -23.78 0.63
CA VAL A 303 -1.22 -22.44 1.24
C VAL A 303 -2.25 -22.19 2.35
N GLU A 304 -3.49 -22.63 2.19
CA GLU A 304 -4.53 -22.54 3.23
C GLU A 304 -4.16 -23.33 4.48
N HIS A 305 -3.58 -24.53 4.33
CA HIS A 305 -3.09 -25.34 5.46
C HIS A 305 -2.05 -24.60 6.30
N PHE A 306 -1.21 -23.76 5.67
CA PHE A 306 -0.24 -22.91 6.36
C PHE A 306 -0.82 -21.59 6.89
N GLY A 307 -2.14 -21.38 6.76
CA GLY A 307 -2.83 -20.18 7.25
C GLY A 307 -2.72 -18.97 6.31
N TYR A 308 -2.32 -19.19 5.05
CA TYR A 308 -2.33 -18.16 4.00
C TYR A 308 -3.65 -18.19 3.21
N ILE A 309 -3.91 -17.12 2.45
CA ILE A 309 -5.10 -16.95 1.63
C ILE A 309 -4.68 -16.95 0.15
N PRO A 310 -5.03 -17.98 -0.65
CA PRO A 310 -4.70 -18.01 -2.06
C PRO A 310 -5.55 -17.00 -2.84
N ILE A 311 -4.89 -16.12 -3.59
CA ILE A 311 -5.53 -15.18 -4.49
C ILE A 311 -5.26 -15.61 -5.93
N LEU A 312 -6.22 -16.34 -6.52
CA LEU A 312 -6.13 -16.85 -7.88
C LEU A 312 -6.24 -15.70 -8.90
N TYR A 313 -5.23 -15.54 -9.73
CA TYR A 313 -5.13 -14.44 -10.68
C TYR A 313 -4.92 -14.95 -12.11
N ASP A 314 -5.97 -14.77 -12.92
CA ASP A 314 -5.98 -15.18 -14.32
C ASP A 314 -5.16 -14.23 -15.21
N ILE A 315 -3.97 -14.67 -15.61
CA ILE A 315 -3.06 -13.91 -16.50
C ILE A 315 -3.43 -14.02 -17.99
N SER A 316 -4.50 -14.76 -18.33
CA SER A 316 -4.96 -14.91 -19.72
C SER A 316 -5.86 -13.76 -20.17
N THR A 317 -6.59 -13.14 -19.24
CA THR A 317 -7.52 -12.05 -19.52
C THR A 317 -7.17 -10.73 -18.81
N LYS A 318 -6.41 -10.79 -17.70
CA LYS A 318 -6.07 -9.62 -16.89
C LYS A 318 -4.64 -9.16 -17.18
N ASP A 319 -4.42 -7.84 -17.14
CA ASP A 319 -3.08 -7.28 -17.03
C ASP A 319 -2.41 -7.76 -15.73
N LEU A 320 -1.09 -7.80 -15.68
CA LEU A 320 -0.39 -8.17 -14.46
C LEU A 320 -0.68 -7.15 -13.33
N PRO A 321 -0.80 -7.61 -12.07
CA PRO A 321 -1.07 -6.72 -10.96
C PRO A 321 0.08 -5.73 -10.78
N LYS A 322 -0.25 -4.44 -10.77
CA LYS A 322 0.74 -3.35 -10.67
C LYS A 322 1.44 -3.31 -9.31
N SER A 323 0.76 -3.77 -8.26
CA SER A 323 1.25 -3.76 -6.90
C SER A 323 1.21 -5.16 -6.31
N VAL A 324 2.30 -5.56 -5.67
CA VAL A 324 2.48 -6.92 -5.14
C VAL A 324 3.08 -6.90 -3.74
N ASN A 325 4.26 -6.29 -3.60
CA ASN A 325 5.04 -6.27 -2.36
C ASN A 325 4.35 -5.56 -1.19
N ASP A 326 3.38 -4.71 -1.50
CA ASP A 326 2.57 -4.00 -0.53
C ASP A 326 1.43 -4.87 0.06
N ARG A 327 0.95 -5.88 -0.67
CA ARG A 327 -0.25 -6.66 -0.31
C ARG A 327 0.02 -8.15 -0.07
N TYR A 328 0.76 -8.79 -0.96
CA TYR A 328 0.95 -10.24 -0.93
C TYR A 328 2.21 -10.63 -0.15
N HIS A 329 2.13 -11.78 0.52
CA HIS A 329 3.25 -12.43 1.19
C HIS A 329 4.27 -12.99 0.20
N ALA A 330 3.76 -13.65 -0.85
CA ALA A 330 4.56 -14.30 -1.88
C ALA A 330 3.73 -14.43 -3.18
N VAL A 331 4.41 -14.80 -4.24
CA VAL A 331 3.80 -15.13 -5.54
C VAL A 331 4.08 -16.59 -5.87
N VAL A 332 3.07 -17.30 -6.35
CA VAL A 332 3.21 -18.59 -7.03
C VAL A 332 2.85 -18.39 -8.49
N VAL A 333 3.70 -18.87 -9.39
CA VAL A 333 3.47 -18.87 -10.82
C VAL A 333 3.36 -20.31 -11.28
N TRP A 334 2.14 -20.72 -11.65
CA TRP A 334 1.88 -22.09 -12.10
C TRP A 334 0.90 -22.07 -13.27
N SER A 335 1.44 -22.28 -14.46
CA SER A 335 0.67 -22.41 -15.69
C SER A 335 1.51 -23.17 -16.71
N ASP A 336 0.84 -23.86 -17.63
CA ASP A 336 1.52 -24.58 -18.70
C ASP A 336 1.80 -23.64 -19.89
N GLY A 337 2.98 -23.82 -20.50
CA GLY A 337 3.38 -23.15 -21.74
C GLY A 337 3.85 -21.70 -21.60
N LYS A 338 4.35 -21.15 -22.72
CA LYS A 338 4.75 -19.73 -22.82
C LYS A 338 3.52 -18.85 -23.02
N THR A 339 3.45 -17.73 -22.32
CA THR A 339 2.36 -16.74 -22.47
C THR A 339 2.64 -15.72 -23.59
N LYS A 340 1.56 -15.12 -24.13
CA LYS A 340 1.62 -13.93 -24.98
C LYS A 340 2.22 -12.71 -24.25
N ASN A 341 2.25 -12.73 -22.92
CA ASN A 341 2.80 -11.68 -22.08
C ASN A 341 4.31 -11.86 -21.76
N ASN A 342 5.08 -12.48 -22.66
CA ASN A 342 6.49 -12.85 -22.45
C ASN A 342 7.37 -11.75 -21.82
N GLU A 343 7.49 -10.60 -22.47
CA GLU A 343 8.31 -9.48 -21.97
C GLU A 343 7.75 -8.90 -20.67
N LYS A 344 6.43 -8.68 -20.65
CA LYS A 344 5.73 -8.07 -19.51
C LYS A 344 5.91 -8.90 -18.25
N LEU A 345 5.75 -10.23 -18.34
CA LEU A 345 5.85 -11.14 -17.21
C LEU A 345 7.29 -11.28 -16.71
N TYR A 346 8.27 -11.33 -17.63
CA TYR A 346 9.68 -11.32 -17.24
C TYR A 346 10.04 -10.03 -16.49
N ASN A 347 9.73 -8.85 -17.06
CA ASN A 347 10.02 -7.57 -16.43
C ASN A 347 9.30 -7.40 -15.08
N TRP A 348 8.03 -7.82 -15.01
CA TRP A 348 7.25 -7.84 -13.77
C TRP A 348 7.89 -8.75 -12.72
N THR A 349 8.40 -9.92 -13.11
CA THR A 349 9.08 -10.85 -12.20
C THR A 349 10.34 -10.21 -11.62
N ILE A 350 11.20 -9.65 -12.47
CA ILE A 350 12.46 -9.03 -12.03
C ILE A 350 12.22 -7.81 -11.13
N ASP A 351 11.24 -6.97 -11.49
CA ASP A 351 10.86 -5.81 -10.66
C ASP A 351 10.40 -6.24 -9.26
N ASN A 352 9.55 -7.27 -9.16
CA ASN A 352 9.08 -7.77 -7.87
C ASN A 352 10.20 -8.43 -7.04
N ILE A 353 11.09 -9.21 -7.66
CA ILE A 353 12.26 -9.77 -6.96
C ILE A 353 13.14 -8.64 -6.42
N SER A 354 13.37 -7.59 -7.21
CA SER A 354 14.16 -6.42 -6.76
C SER A 354 13.54 -5.67 -5.58
N LYS A 355 12.22 -5.82 -5.37
CA LYS A 355 11.47 -5.27 -4.24
C LYS A 355 11.37 -6.24 -3.05
N GLY A 356 12.01 -7.40 -3.13
CA GLY A 356 12.05 -8.41 -2.08
C GLY A 356 10.85 -9.36 -2.07
N VAL A 357 10.10 -9.47 -3.16
CA VAL A 357 8.99 -10.44 -3.27
C VAL A 357 9.54 -11.83 -3.56
N ASN A 358 9.16 -12.81 -2.74
CA ASN A 358 9.45 -14.21 -2.99
C ASN A 358 8.51 -14.76 -4.08
N ILE A 359 9.08 -15.37 -5.12
CA ILE A 359 8.34 -15.93 -6.25
C ILE A 359 8.70 -17.42 -6.43
N LEU A 360 7.69 -18.28 -6.40
CA LEU A 360 7.81 -19.71 -6.70
C LEU A 360 7.32 -19.99 -8.13
N PHE A 361 8.18 -20.57 -8.96
CA PHE A 361 7.80 -21.10 -10.27
C PHE A 361 7.58 -22.61 -10.19
N LEU A 362 6.46 -23.09 -10.73
CA LEU A 362 6.13 -24.51 -10.81
C LEU A 362 6.04 -24.96 -12.26
N ARG A 363 6.70 -26.09 -12.57
CA ARG A 363 6.90 -26.68 -13.91
C ARG A 363 7.70 -25.85 -14.91
N ASN A 364 7.39 -24.56 -15.09
CA ASN A 364 8.08 -23.70 -16.04
C ASN A 364 7.98 -22.20 -15.66
N PHE A 365 8.72 -21.35 -16.38
CA PHE A 365 8.79 -19.91 -16.11
C PHE A 365 7.67 -19.07 -16.74
N VAL A 366 6.79 -19.66 -17.57
CA VAL A 366 5.74 -19.02 -18.40
C VAL A 366 6.17 -17.89 -19.33
N PHE A 367 7.39 -17.38 -19.22
CA PHE A 367 8.10 -16.59 -20.22
C PHE A 367 9.23 -17.42 -20.86
N ASN A 368 9.77 -16.95 -21.98
CA ASN A 368 10.89 -17.53 -22.71
C ASN A 368 12.17 -17.44 -21.87
N PRO A 369 12.73 -18.57 -21.39
CA PRO A 369 13.84 -18.56 -20.46
C PRO A 369 15.17 -18.60 -21.23
N THR A 370 15.60 -17.47 -21.79
CA THR A 370 16.94 -17.35 -22.39
C THR A 370 18.02 -17.38 -21.31
N ASP A 371 19.27 -17.68 -21.67
CA ASP A 371 20.40 -17.70 -20.73
C ASP A 371 20.55 -16.38 -19.96
N GLU A 372 20.36 -15.26 -20.65
CA GLU A 372 20.41 -13.92 -20.04
C GLU A 372 19.33 -13.75 -18.96
N ARG A 373 18.11 -14.22 -19.23
CA ARG A 373 16.95 -14.06 -18.34
C ARG A 373 17.06 -14.93 -17.11
N VAL A 374 17.37 -16.21 -17.28
CA VAL A 374 17.49 -17.11 -16.14
C VAL A 374 18.72 -16.79 -15.28
N LYS A 375 19.77 -16.19 -15.86
CA LYS A 375 20.90 -15.66 -15.09
C LYS A 375 20.48 -14.58 -14.10
N LYS A 376 19.49 -13.75 -14.43
CA LYS A 376 18.91 -12.76 -13.49
C LYS A 376 18.12 -13.40 -12.36
N LEU A 377 17.69 -14.65 -12.52
CA LEU A 377 17.09 -15.48 -11.47
C LEU A 377 18.12 -16.35 -10.73
N GLY A 378 19.42 -16.13 -10.96
CA GLY A 378 20.47 -16.94 -10.35
C GLY A 378 20.53 -18.37 -10.91
N ILE A 379 20.15 -18.59 -12.17
CA ILE A 379 20.12 -19.90 -12.82
C ILE A 379 21.02 -19.90 -14.06
N LYS A 380 21.71 -21.01 -14.29
CA LYS A 380 22.45 -21.32 -15.52
C LYS A 380 21.83 -22.54 -16.19
N TYR A 381 21.66 -22.49 -17.50
CA TYR A 381 21.35 -23.70 -18.27
C TYR A 381 22.60 -24.40 -18.77
N ILE A 382 22.56 -25.72 -18.78
CA ILE A 382 23.57 -26.57 -19.42
C ILE A 382 22.88 -27.51 -20.39
N LYS A 383 23.44 -27.70 -21.59
CA LYS A 383 22.93 -28.69 -22.54
C LYS A 383 22.98 -30.09 -21.92
N ASN A 384 21.87 -30.80 -21.91
CA ASN A 384 21.85 -32.20 -21.51
C ASN A 384 22.53 -33.05 -22.58
N GLN A 385 23.51 -33.85 -22.17
CA GLN A 385 24.28 -34.76 -23.03
C GLN A 385 23.90 -36.23 -22.79
N ASN A 386 22.90 -36.48 -21.95
CA ASN A 386 22.36 -37.82 -21.67
C ASN A 386 21.24 -38.18 -22.65
N SER A 387 20.93 -39.46 -22.76
CA SER A 387 19.78 -39.95 -23.51
C SER A 387 18.48 -39.78 -22.72
N ILE A 388 17.35 -39.60 -23.41
CA ILE A 388 16.01 -39.58 -22.81
C ILE A 388 15.64 -40.91 -22.11
N LEU A 389 16.30 -42.00 -22.48
CA LEU A 389 16.09 -43.32 -21.88
C LEU A 389 16.91 -43.55 -20.60
N GLU A 390 17.91 -42.70 -20.34
CA GLU A 390 18.78 -42.84 -19.18
C GLU A 390 18.11 -42.29 -17.92
N LYS A 391 18.12 -43.09 -16.86
CA LYS A 391 17.51 -42.70 -15.58
C LYS A 391 18.51 -41.91 -14.74
N SER A 392 18.09 -40.74 -14.26
CA SER A 392 18.84 -39.98 -13.27
C SER A 392 18.62 -40.51 -11.85
N HIS A 393 19.62 -40.36 -10.99
CA HIS A 393 19.50 -40.60 -9.55
C HIS A 393 19.19 -39.29 -8.80
N VAL A 394 18.21 -39.32 -7.90
CA VAL A 394 17.74 -38.14 -7.16
C VAL A 394 18.38 -38.06 -5.79
N ILE A 395 18.93 -36.89 -5.46
CA ILE A 395 19.52 -36.56 -4.16
C ILE A 395 18.76 -35.40 -3.54
N TYR A 396 18.44 -35.55 -2.26
CA TYR A 396 17.85 -34.51 -1.41
C TYR A 396 18.93 -33.89 -0.52
N TYR A 397 18.87 -32.57 -0.36
CA TYR A 397 19.77 -31.86 0.54
C TYR A 397 19.07 -31.60 1.88
N PRO A 398 19.69 -31.91 3.03
CA PRO A 398 19.11 -31.61 4.34
C PRO A 398 18.70 -30.13 4.49
N PRO A 399 17.59 -29.81 5.19
CA PRO A 399 16.71 -30.74 5.94
C PRO A 399 15.65 -31.44 5.08
N TYR A 400 15.71 -31.28 3.75
CA TYR A 400 14.73 -31.87 2.85
C TYR A 400 15.01 -33.36 2.64
N LYS A 401 13.93 -34.13 2.47
CA LYS A 401 13.98 -35.57 2.25
C LYS A 401 12.86 -35.96 1.28
N LYS A 402 12.95 -37.17 0.72
CA LYS A 402 11.82 -37.77 0.01
C LYS A 402 10.58 -37.78 0.91
N TYR A 403 9.43 -37.58 0.30
CA TYR A 403 8.16 -37.85 0.95
C TYR A 403 7.88 -39.37 0.88
N GLU A 404 6.61 -39.79 0.89
CA GLU A 404 6.21 -41.20 0.74
C GLU A 404 6.82 -41.85 -0.52
N ILE A 405 6.92 -41.09 -1.61
CA ILE A 405 7.54 -41.52 -2.87
C ILE A 405 8.69 -40.55 -3.21
N PRO A 406 9.87 -41.02 -3.66
CA PRO A 406 10.90 -40.17 -4.22
C PRO A 406 10.37 -39.37 -5.42
N ALA A 407 10.89 -38.16 -5.61
CA ALA A 407 10.55 -37.37 -6.78
C ALA A 407 11.03 -38.08 -8.05
N SER A 408 10.18 -38.08 -9.07
CA SER A 408 10.59 -38.44 -10.43
C SER A 408 11.03 -37.18 -11.15
N ILE A 409 12.12 -37.26 -11.91
CA ILE A 409 12.64 -36.15 -12.70
C ILE A 409 12.43 -36.48 -14.17
N ASP A 410 11.70 -35.61 -14.86
CA ASP A 410 11.51 -35.71 -16.30
C ASP A 410 12.79 -35.29 -17.04
N TYR A 411 13.01 -35.86 -18.22
CA TYR A 411 14.13 -35.49 -19.07
C TYR A 411 13.95 -34.06 -19.59
N GLU A 412 15.02 -33.26 -19.49
CA GLU A 412 15.09 -31.91 -20.03
C GLU A 412 16.26 -31.78 -21.01
N GLU A 413 16.07 -31.11 -22.16
CA GLU A 413 17.17 -30.82 -23.09
C GLU A 413 18.21 -29.85 -22.50
N ARG A 414 17.79 -29.03 -21.54
CA ARG A 414 18.61 -28.02 -20.87
C ARG A 414 18.49 -28.19 -19.37
N LEU A 415 19.53 -28.70 -18.74
CA LEU A 415 19.60 -28.91 -17.29
C LEU A 415 19.67 -27.57 -16.55
N ILE A 416 18.97 -27.47 -15.43
CA ILE A 416 18.92 -26.30 -14.57
C ILE A 416 20.05 -26.37 -13.54
N GLN A 417 20.91 -25.36 -13.48
CA GLN A 417 21.94 -25.22 -12.45
C GLN A 417 21.83 -23.87 -11.74
N PRO A 418 21.24 -23.84 -10.53
CA PRO A 418 21.12 -22.62 -9.75
C PRO A 418 22.46 -22.27 -9.10
N VAL A 419 22.82 -20.99 -9.15
CA VAL A 419 24.07 -20.40 -8.68
C VAL A 419 23.84 -19.76 -7.32
N ASN A 420 24.74 -19.98 -6.36
CA ASN A 420 24.66 -19.45 -4.99
C ASN A 420 23.31 -19.75 -4.29
N SER A 421 22.73 -20.91 -4.56
CA SER A 421 21.39 -21.28 -4.11
C SER A 421 21.41 -22.28 -2.96
N LYS A 422 20.33 -22.29 -2.18
CA LYS A 422 20.02 -23.41 -1.28
C LYS A 422 19.34 -24.51 -2.09
N LYS A 423 20.12 -25.51 -2.48
CA LYS A 423 19.60 -26.69 -3.21
C LYS A 423 18.62 -27.45 -2.33
N VAL A 424 17.51 -27.89 -2.93
CA VAL A 424 16.53 -28.75 -2.27
C VAL A 424 16.68 -30.18 -2.80
N LEU A 425 16.74 -30.30 -4.13
CA LEU A 425 16.80 -31.56 -4.84
C LEU A 425 17.64 -31.44 -6.11
N SER A 426 18.54 -32.40 -6.32
CA SER A 426 19.30 -32.55 -7.56
C SER A 426 19.11 -33.93 -8.19
N ALA A 427 19.20 -33.97 -9.51
CA ALA A 427 19.27 -35.16 -10.33
C ALA A 427 20.71 -35.32 -10.85
N ILE A 428 21.32 -36.48 -10.57
CA ILE A 428 22.62 -36.87 -11.11
C ILE A 428 22.39 -37.85 -12.26
N TYR A 429 22.90 -37.50 -13.43
CA TYR A 429 22.82 -38.32 -14.63
C TYR A 429 24.04 -39.25 -14.78
N PRO A 430 23.95 -40.34 -15.57
CA PRO A 430 25.05 -41.30 -15.73
C PRO A 430 26.38 -40.69 -16.17
N ASN A 431 26.36 -39.64 -16.99
CA ASN A 431 27.55 -38.92 -17.43
C ASN A 431 28.09 -37.89 -16.40
N ASN A 432 27.62 -37.95 -15.14
CA ASN A 432 27.91 -37.03 -14.05
C ASN A 432 27.40 -35.59 -14.24
N GLN A 433 26.57 -35.32 -15.27
CA GLN A 433 25.86 -34.05 -15.31
C GLN A 433 24.86 -33.97 -14.16
N ILE A 434 24.72 -32.77 -13.60
CA ILE A 434 23.81 -32.50 -12.47
C ILE A 434 22.79 -31.46 -12.91
N SER A 435 21.51 -31.79 -12.74
CA SER A 435 20.41 -30.82 -12.77
C SER A 435 19.90 -30.59 -11.36
N THR A 436 19.48 -29.38 -11.02
CA THR A 436 18.88 -29.02 -9.74
C THR A 436 17.56 -28.31 -10.00
N PRO A 437 16.49 -29.05 -10.30
CA PRO A 437 15.20 -28.48 -10.69
C PRO A 437 14.45 -27.84 -9.51
N LEU A 438 14.87 -28.11 -8.26
CA LEU A 438 14.28 -27.49 -7.07
C LEU A 438 15.37 -26.88 -6.19
N ALA A 439 15.36 -25.55 -6.08
CA ALA A 439 16.26 -24.78 -5.25
C ALA A 439 15.63 -23.44 -4.85
N ILE A 440 16.16 -22.85 -3.78
CA ILE A 440 15.87 -21.47 -3.40
C ILE A 440 17.05 -20.61 -3.86
N THR A 441 16.80 -19.72 -4.81
CA THR A 441 17.78 -18.81 -5.37
C THR A 441 17.96 -17.57 -4.48
N PRO A 442 19.07 -16.81 -4.63
CA PRO A 442 19.32 -15.58 -3.87
C PRO A 442 18.22 -14.53 -3.95
#